data_AF-A0A0P8Y4G7-F1
#
_entry.id   AF-A0A0P8Y4G7-F1
#
_cell.length_a   1.000
_cell.length_b   1.000
_cell.length_c   1.000
_cell.angle_alpha   90.00
_cell.angle_beta   90.00
_cell.angle_gamma   90.00
#
_symmetry.space_group_name_H-M   'P 1'
#
loop_
_entity.id
_entity.type
_entity.pdbx_description
1 polymer ?
#
loop_
_entity_poly.entity_id
_entity_poly.type
_entity_poly.pdbx_seq_one_letter_code
_entity_poly.pdbx_strand_id
1 'polypeptide(L)'
;MIDKFGNAFYLIIYLAHFIIVGSYAYQLVFDTKKFLKGRGVDKTATLITRFAGSFMIATVLMAIYIAFIRSGGVEATWAFFNLVFIMNVSILVVNFYTLKIDKTGLTKKTRNDGIYAPLVLVFISAILCYGLADKIYV
;
A
#
# COMPACT_ATOMS: atom_id res chain seq x y z
N MET A 1 22.50 5.47 3.99
CA MET A 1 21.06 5.16 3.82
C MET A 1 20.22 5.95 4.80
N ILE A 2 20.54 5.91 6.09
CA ILE A 2 19.81 6.66 7.13
C ILE A 2 19.71 8.16 6.82
N ASP A 3 20.79 8.79 6.36
CA ASP A 3 20.81 10.23 6.05
C ASP A 3 19.82 10.63 4.95
N LYS A 4 19.56 9.71 3.99
CA LYS A 4 18.56 9.89 2.92
C LYS A 4 17.13 9.98 3.45
N PHE A 5 16.89 9.56 4.69
CA PHE A 5 15.58 9.55 5.36
C PHE A 5 15.58 10.45 6.62
N GLY A 6 16.63 11.25 6.83
CA GLY A 6 16.78 12.12 8.01
C GLY A 6 17.17 11.38 9.28
N ASN A 7 16.52 10.25 9.58
CA ASN A 7 16.87 9.41 10.73
C ASN A 7 16.46 7.94 10.49
N ALA A 8 16.92 7.05 11.39
CA ALA A 8 16.65 5.62 11.30
C ALA A 8 15.15 5.30 11.48
N PHE A 9 14.43 6.10 12.26
CA PHE A 9 13.00 5.91 12.50
C PHE A 9 12.20 5.98 11.18
N TYR A 10 12.40 7.04 10.38
CA TYR A 10 11.70 7.16 9.11
C TYR A 10 12.09 6.10 8.08
N LEU A 11 13.36 5.67 8.06
CA LEU A 11 13.79 4.55 7.22
C LEU A 11 13.07 3.25 7.62
N ILE A 12 12.96 2.95 8.91
CA ILE A 12 12.26 1.75 9.41
C ILE A 12 10.78 1.80 9.03
N ILE A 13 10.11 2.94 9.25
CA ILE A 13 8.71 3.13 8.93
C ILE A 13 8.47 3.00 7.41
N TYR A 14 9.36 3.56 6.60
CA TYR A 14 9.33 3.43 5.15
C TYR A 14 9.42 1.97 4.69
N LEU A 15 10.42 1.23 5.19
CA LEU A 15 10.59 -0.17 4.84
C LEU A 15 9.40 -1.01 5.30
N ALA A 16 8.91 -0.80 6.53
CA ALA A 16 7.75 -1.49 7.06
C ALA A 16 6.50 -1.26 6.18
N HIS A 17 6.25 -0.01 5.76
CA HIS A 17 5.13 0.32 4.88
C HIS A 17 5.19 -0.47 3.57
N PHE A 18 6.31 -0.39 2.85
CA PHE A 18 6.42 -1.01 1.53
C PHE A 18 6.61 -2.52 1.58
N ILE A 19 7.06 -3.11 2.69
CA ILE A 19 7.00 -4.56 2.93
C ILE A 19 5.55 -5.03 3.06
N ILE A 20 4.70 -4.28 3.78
CA ILE A 20 3.27 -4.61 3.89
C ILE A 20 2.62 -4.51 2.50
N VAL A 21 2.84 -3.41 1.77
CA VAL A 21 2.32 -3.25 0.40
C VAL A 21 2.84 -4.37 -0.52
N GLY A 22 4.13 -4.70 -0.45
CA GLY A 22 4.73 -5.78 -1.23
C GLY A 22 4.16 -7.17 -0.90
N SER A 23 3.85 -7.43 0.37
CA SER A 23 3.21 -8.68 0.80
C SER A 23 1.82 -8.82 0.18
N TYR A 24 1.03 -7.74 0.14
CA TYR A 24 -0.25 -7.74 -0.57
C TYR A 24 -0.05 -7.90 -2.08
N ALA A 25 0.85 -7.13 -2.70
CA ALA A 25 1.16 -7.24 -4.13
C ALA A 25 1.50 -8.69 -4.52
N TYR A 26 2.32 -9.37 -3.71
CA TYR A 26 2.67 -10.77 -3.91
C TYR A 26 1.44 -11.69 -3.87
N GLN A 27 0.58 -11.52 -2.87
CA GLN A 27 -0.63 -12.34 -2.75
C GLN A 27 -1.60 -12.12 -3.91
N LEU A 28 -1.76 -10.88 -4.38
CA LEU A 28 -2.66 -10.57 -5.49
C LEU A 28 -2.13 -11.10 -6.82
N VAL A 29 -0.81 -11.08 -7.05
CA VAL A 29 -0.21 -11.40 -8.35
C VAL A 29 0.26 -12.86 -8.45
N PHE A 30 1.01 -13.34 -7.46
CA PHE A 30 1.66 -14.66 -7.50
C PHE A 30 0.87 -15.73 -6.75
N ASP A 31 0.24 -15.38 -5.62
CA ASP A 31 -0.57 -16.32 -4.81
C ASP A 31 -2.09 -16.09 -4.97
N THR A 32 -2.51 -15.60 -6.15
CA THR A 32 -3.89 -15.15 -6.42
C THR A 32 -4.94 -16.21 -6.08
N LYS A 33 -4.67 -17.48 -6.42
CA LYS A 33 -5.61 -18.59 -6.19
C LYS A 33 -5.90 -18.79 -4.70
N LYS A 34 -4.87 -18.73 -3.85
CA LYS A 34 -5.02 -18.85 -2.39
C LYS A 34 -5.71 -17.62 -1.82
N PHE A 35 -5.31 -16.42 -2.28
CA PHE A 35 -5.90 -15.15 -1.87
C PHE A 35 -7.41 -15.11 -2.12
N LEU A 36 -7.87 -15.53 -3.31
CA LEU A 36 -9.28 -15.57 -3.69
C LEU A 36 -10.05 -16.64 -2.89
N LYS A 37 -9.51 -17.88 -2.81
CA LYS A 37 -10.14 -18.98 -2.05
C LYS A 37 -10.32 -18.62 -0.57
N GLY A 38 -9.33 -17.93 0.02
CA GLY A 38 -9.37 -17.47 1.41
C GLY A 38 -10.46 -16.43 1.68
N ARG A 39 -10.90 -15.69 0.65
CA ARG A 39 -11.94 -14.65 0.73
C ARG A 39 -13.29 -15.07 0.15
N GLY A 40 -13.42 -16.32 -0.31
CA GLY A 40 -14.65 -16.82 -0.91
C GLY A 40 -14.96 -16.22 -2.29
N VAL A 41 -13.94 -15.70 -2.97
CA VAL A 41 -14.08 -15.13 -4.32
C VAL A 41 -13.79 -16.22 -5.36
N ASP A 42 -14.58 -16.27 -6.43
CA ASP A 42 -14.38 -17.25 -7.49
C ASP A 42 -13.07 -17.00 -8.27
N LYS A 43 -12.48 -18.08 -8.79
CA LYS A 43 -11.22 -18.03 -9.54
C LYS A 43 -11.30 -17.17 -10.82
N THR A 44 -12.49 -16.97 -11.38
CA THR A 44 -12.72 -16.09 -12.54
C THR A 44 -12.29 -14.64 -12.27
N ALA A 45 -12.26 -14.20 -11.01
CA ALA A 45 -11.74 -12.89 -10.61
C ALA A 45 -10.21 -12.76 -10.68
N THR A 46 -9.48 -13.79 -11.14
CA THR A 46 -8.01 -13.78 -11.21
C THR A 46 -7.47 -12.61 -12.02
N LEU A 47 -8.06 -12.32 -13.19
CA LEU A 47 -7.59 -11.23 -14.05
C LEU A 47 -7.67 -9.87 -13.35
N ILE A 48 -8.85 -9.53 -12.82
CA ILE A 48 -9.06 -8.24 -12.12
C ILE A 48 -8.23 -8.14 -10.83
N THR A 49 -7.98 -9.26 -10.15
CA THR A 49 -7.17 -9.29 -8.93
C THR A 49 -5.70 -9.03 -9.24
N ARG A 50 -5.18 -9.64 -10.31
CA ARG A 50 -3.81 -9.39 -10.78
C ARG A 50 -3.64 -8.00 -11.36
N PHE A 51 -4.68 -7.48 -12.03
CA PHE A 51 -4.73 -6.09 -12.47
C PHE A 51 -4.62 -5.11 -11.30
N ALA A 52 -5.35 -5.32 -10.21
CA ALA A 52 -5.17 -4.50 -9.00
C ALA A 52 -3.77 -4.66 -8.40
N GLY A 53 -3.26 -5.90 -8.34
CA GLY A 53 -1.93 -6.21 -7.81
C GLY A 53 -0.78 -5.58 -8.60
N SER A 54 -0.92 -5.35 -9.91
CA SER A 54 0.14 -4.75 -10.73
C SER A 54 0.42 -3.29 -10.36
N PHE A 55 -0.60 -2.53 -9.98
CA PHE A 55 -0.40 -1.17 -9.44
C PHE A 55 0.38 -1.20 -8.13
N MET A 56 0.11 -2.17 -7.26
CA MET A 56 0.86 -2.34 -6.01
C MET A 56 2.32 -2.73 -6.27
N ILE A 57 2.59 -3.57 -7.29
CA ILE A 57 3.95 -3.86 -7.73
C ILE A 57 4.64 -2.57 -8.19
N ALA A 58 3.98 -1.75 -9.01
CA ALA A 58 4.55 -0.48 -9.47
C ALA A 58 4.91 0.44 -8.30
N THR A 59 4.03 0.53 -7.29
CA THR A 59 4.31 1.28 -6.05
C THR A 59 5.56 0.76 -5.32
N VAL A 60 5.71 -0.56 -5.19
CA VAL A 60 6.87 -1.18 -4.53
C VAL A 60 8.16 -0.97 -5.33
N LEU A 61 8.10 -1.08 -6.66
CA LEU A 61 9.26 -0.84 -7.52
C LEU A 61 9.75 0.61 -7.39
N MET A 62 8.82 1.58 -7.38
CA MET A 62 9.17 2.97 -7.12
C MET A 62 9.76 3.18 -5.73
N ALA A 63 9.24 2.48 -4.72
CA ALA A 63 9.79 2.55 -3.38
C ALA A 63 11.22 1.97 -3.29
N ILE A 64 11.50 0.85 -3.97
CA ILE A 64 12.84 0.27 -4.07
C ILE A 64 13.78 1.25 -4.78
N TYR A 65 13.33 1.84 -5.89
CA TYR A 65 14.11 2.83 -6.63
C TYR A 65 14.48 4.04 -5.74
N ILE A 66 13.52 4.62 -5.03
CA ILE A 66 13.74 5.77 -4.14
C ILE A 66 14.73 5.44 -3.03
N ALA A 67 14.59 4.27 -2.38
CA ALA A 67 15.47 3.90 -1.27
C ALA A 67 16.89 3.55 -1.73
N PHE A 68 17.01 2.68 -2.73
CA PHE A 68 18.27 2.01 -3.03
C PHE A 68 19.01 2.56 -4.26
N ILE A 69 18.29 3.12 -5.22
CA ILE A 69 18.87 3.48 -6.53
C ILE A 69 19.05 4.99 -6.65
N ARG A 70 18.06 5.79 -6.24
CA ARG A 70 18.08 7.24 -6.33
C ARG A 70 19.12 7.85 -5.39
N SER A 71 19.99 8.70 -5.91
CA SER A 71 21.05 9.36 -5.14
C SER A 71 20.48 10.24 -4.01
N GLY A 72 19.50 11.09 -4.32
CA GLY A 72 18.82 11.98 -3.38
C GLY A 72 17.80 11.32 -2.44
N GLY A 73 17.63 10.00 -2.48
CA GLY A 73 16.70 9.31 -1.58
C GLY A 73 15.27 9.81 -1.70
N VAL A 74 14.71 10.32 -0.59
CA VAL A 74 13.34 10.88 -0.55
C VAL A 74 13.26 12.36 -0.97
N GLU A 75 14.37 13.04 -1.23
CA GLU A 75 14.35 14.48 -1.51
C GLU A 75 13.52 14.84 -2.74
N ALA A 76 12.63 15.83 -2.67
CA ALA A 76 11.76 16.22 -3.80
C ALA A 76 10.93 15.06 -4.41
N THR A 77 10.48 14.10 -3.58
CA THR A 77 9.63 12.96 -4.03
C THR A 77 8.18 13.09 -3.60
N TRP A 78 7.72 14.29 -3.23
CA TRP A 78 6.37 14.55 -2.71
C TRP A 78 5.25 13.88 -3.52
N ALA A 79 5.34 13.87 -4.85
CA ALA A 79 4.29 13.32 -5.71
C ALA A 79 4.04 11.84 -5.44
N PHE A 80 5.11 11.06 -5.21
CA PHE A 80 5.00 9.65 -4.88
C PHE A 80 4.38 9.43 -3.49
N PHE A 81 4.87 10.15 -2.48
CA PHE A 81 4.37 10.02 -1.11
C PHE A 81 2.90 10.45 -0.99
N ASN A 82 2.53 11.59 -1.59
CA ASN A 82 1.15 12.06 -1.64
C ASN A 82 0.24 11.07 -2.37
N LEU A 83 0.69 10.53 -3.52
CA LEU A 83 -0.09 9.53 -4.25
C LEU A 83 -0.32 8.28 -3.41
N VAL A 84 0.71 7.75 -2.75
CA VAL A 84 0.59 6.58 -1.87
C VAL A 84 -0.36 6.85 -0.70
N PHE A 85 -0.27 8.03 -0.08
CA PHE A 85 -1.19 8.44 0.98
C PHE A 85 -2.64 8.49 0.48
N ILE A 86 -2.89 9.17 -0.63
CA ILE A 86 -4.22 9.29 -1.24
C ILE A 86 -4.77 7.92 -1.66
N MET A 87 -3.93 7.05 -2.23
CA MET A 87 -4.31 5.68 -2.55
C MET A 87 -4.78 4.92 -1.30
N ASN A 88 -4.03 4.98 -0.19
CA ASN A 88 -4.40 4.30 1.05
C ASN A 88 -5.71 4.84 1.64
N VAL A 89 -5.91 6.17 1.63
CA VAL A 89 -7.15 6.80 2.08
C VAL A 89 -8.32 6.38 1.19
N SER A 90 -8.13 6.37 -0.12
CA SER A 90 -9.16 6.00 -1.09
C SER A 90 -9.58 4.54 -0.91
N ILE A 91 -8.61 3.63 -0.76
CA ILE A 91 -8.87 2.22 -0.48
C ILE A 91 -9.63 2.07 0.84
N LEU A 92 -9.23 2.78 1.90
CA LEU A 92 -9.92 2.73 3.20
C LEU A 92 -11.39 3.15 3.07
N VAL A 93 -11.66 4.30 2.42
CA VAL A 93 -13.02 4.84 2.27
C VAL A 93 -13.89 3.92 1.42
N VAL A 94 -13.39 3.49 0.26
CA VAL A 94 -14.13 2.61 -0.65
C VAL A 94 -14.40 1.25 0.00
N ASN A 95 -13.39 0.65 0.65
CA ASN A 95 -13.59 -0.62 1.34
C ASN A 95 -14.52 -0.51 2.54
N PHE A 96 -14.48 0.61 3.28
CA PHE A 96 -15.42 0.85 4.37
C PHE A 96 -16.85 0.92 3.84
N TYR A 97 -17.06 1.67 2.76
CA TYR A 97 -18.36 1.76 2.09
C TYR A 97 -18.86 0.38 1.66
N THR A 98 -18.04 -0.41 0.97
CA THR A 98 -18.43 -1.77 0.53
C THR A 98 -18.70 -2.71 1.71
N LEU A 99 -17.86 -2.72 2.75
CA LEU A 99 -17.97 -3.68 3.85
C LEU A 99 -19.04 -3.31 4.90
N LYS A 100 -19.36 -2.01 5.06
CA LYS A 100 -20.26 -1.54 6.13
C LYS A 100 -21.59 -0.99 5.61
N ILE A 101 -21.61 -0.41 4.41
CA ILE A 101 -22.78 0.30 3.88
C ILE A 101 -23.43 -0.53 2.77
N ASP A 102 -22.76 -0.67 1.64
CA ASP A 102 -23.32 -1.28 0.43
C ASP A 102 -23.49 -2.81 0.54
N LYS A 103 -22.49 -3.50 1.10
CA LYS A 103 -22.50 -4.95 1.36
C LYS A 103 -22.69 -5.81 0.10
N THR A 104 -22.51 -5.25 -1.10
CA THR A 104 -22.57 -6.03 -2.34
C THR A 104 -21.39 -7.00 -2.41
N GLY A 105 -21.67 -8.25 -2.79
CA GLY A 105 -20.64 -9.28 -2.99
C GLY A 105 -20.01 -9.83 -1.70
N LEU A 106 -20.54 -9.52 -0.52
CA LEU A 106 -20.06 -10.12 0.74
C LEU A 106 -20.42 -11.60 0.85
N THR A 107 -19.50 -12.40 1.38
CA THR A 107 -19.70 -13.81 1.68
C THR A 107 -19.39 -14.07 3.16
N LYS A 108 -19.70 -15.28 3.64
CA LYS A 108 -19.31 -15.73 5.00
C LYS A 108 -17.79 -15.71 5.23
N LYS A 109 -16.99 -15.69 4.16
CA LYS A 109 -15.52 -15.62 4.21
C LYS A 109 -14.98 -14.20 4.08
N THR A 110 -15.84 -13.20 3.87
CA THR A 110 -15.38 -11.82 3.78
C THR A 110 -14.85 -11.34 5.13
N ARG A 111 -13.66 -10.75 5.11
CA ARG A 111 -12.94 -10.30 6.29
C ARG A 111 -12.92 -8.76 6.33
N ASN A 112 -12.80 -8.21 7.55
CA ASN A 112 -12.63 -6.77 7.75
C ASN A 112 -11.16 -6.31 7.58
N ASP A 113 -10.26 -7.19 7.13
CA ASP A 113 -8.86 -6.84 6.86
C ASP A 113 -8.76 -5.76 5.77
N GLY A 114 -9.73 -5.72 4.85
CA GLY A 114 -9.90 -4.63 3.88
C GLY A 114 -10.15 -3.25 4.48
N ILE A 115 -10.48 -3.12 5.77
CA ILE A 115 -10.54 -1.82 6.48
C ILE A 115 -9.29 -1.64 7.34
N TYR A 116 -8.95 -2.64 8.15
CA TYR A 116 -7.88 -2.49 9.14
C TYR A 116 -6.50 -2.32 8.51
N ALA A 117 -6.18 -3.04 7.44
CA ALA A 117 -4.89 -2.90 6.78
C ALA A 117 -4.71 -1.52 6.12
N PRO A 118 -5.67 -1.02 5.30
CA PRO A 118 -5.60 0.35 4.78
C PRO A 118 -5.56 1.41 5.87
N LEU A 119 -6.29 1.24 6.99
CA LEU A 119 -6.23 2.18 8.12
C LEU A 119 -4.80 2.32 8.68
N VAL A 120 -4.12 1.19 8.92
CA VAL A 120 -2.72 1.19 9.37
C VAL A 120 -1.81 1.84 8.32
N LEU A 121 -2.00 1.51 7.04
CA LEU A 121 -1.22 2.09 5.94
C LEU A 121 -1.43 3.60 5.79
N VAL A 122 -2.65 4.11 6.04
CA VAL A 122 -2.95 5.55 6.07
C VAL A 122 -2.12 6.22 7.15
N PHE A 123 -2.17 5.74 8.40
CA PHE A 123 -1.38 6.33 9.49
C PHE A 123 0.11 6.31 9.21
N ILE A 124 0.65 5.18 8.73
CA ILE A 124 2.06 5.08 8.40
C ILE A 124 2.44 6.05 7.27
N SER A 125 1.65 6.11 6.19
CA SER A 125 1.92 7.04 5.09
C SER A 125 1.77 8.51 5.50
N ALA A 126 0.87 8.84 6.42
CA ALA A 126 0.77 10.17 7.02
C ALA A 126 2.05 10.51 7.81
N ILE A 127 2.53 9.61 8.67
CA ILE A 127 3.78 9.79 9.43
C ILE A 127 4.94 10.07 8.48
N LEU A 128 5.02 9.36 7.34
CA LEU A 128 6.06 9.61 6.34
C LEU A 128 5.89 10.97 5.64
N CYS A 129 4.68 11.35 5.25
CA CYS A 129 4.43 12.64 4.58
C CYS A 129 4.76 13.83 5.50
N TYR A 130 4.29 13.80 6.74
CA TYR A 130 4.53 14.88 7.70
C TYR A 130 5.95 14.85 8.27
N GLY A 131 6.47 13.65 8.57
CA GLY A 131 7.76 13.49 9.23
C GLY A 131 8.96 13.75 8.32
N LEU A 132 8.81 13.57 7.01
CA LEU A 132 9.83 13.86 6.00
C LEU A 132 9.53 15.13 5.21
N ALA A 133 8.62 16.00 5.69
CA ALA A 133 8.11 17.13 4.93
C ALA A 133 9.21 18.08 4.43
N ASP A 134 10.21 18.34 5.26
CA ASP A 134 11.40 19.15 4.98
C ASP A 134 12.25 18.61 3.82
N LYS A 135 12.15 17.30 3.54
CA LYS A 135 12.87 16.62 2.47
C LYS A 135 12.01 16.36 1.25
N ILE A 136 10.76 15.93 1.41
CA ILE A 136 9.96 15.50 0.26
C ILE A 136 9.36 16.68 -0.52
N TYR A 137 9.13 17.83 0.13
CA TYR A 137 8.46 19.02 -0.46
C TYR A 137 9.39 20.19 -0.82
N VAL A 138 10.72 19.98 -0.83
CA VAL A 138 11.70 20.96 -1.32
C VAL A 138 11.63 21.16 -2.83
#